data_AF-A0A3C0E859-F1
#
_entry.id   AF-A0A3C0E859-F1
#
_cell.length_a   1.000
_cell.length_b   1.000
_cell.length_c   1.000
_cell.angle_alpha   90.00
_cell.angle_beta   90.00
_cell.angle_gamma   90.00
#
_symmetry.space_group_name_H-M   'P 1'
#
loop_
_entity.id
_entity.type
_entity.pdbx_description
1 polymer ?
#
loop_
_entity_poly.entity_id
_entity_poly.type
_entity_poly.pdbx_seq_one_letter_code
_entity_poly.pdbx_strand_id
1 'polypeptide(L)'
;MKKLFLFAFILLSVCAGKVMAQNIQLHYDLGRALYKSLDERPWVTTTVEMFKADKWGSTYFFVDMDYTDKGVSSAYWEISRELKFWKAPVSAHVEYNGGLNYINNAFLGGATYSWNSSDFSKVFGVQVLYKYIQKNEKPHNFQLTGTWTLNFCKEKFTFSGFADFWREKHTDVDGNNHDFVFISEPQFWVNLNKFKHVNKDLNLSVGTEWELSTDFADRNGFYFIPTLAMKWSL
;
A
#
# COMPACT_ATOMS: atom_id res chain seq x y z
N MET A 1 -13.32 -6.53 -29.75
CA MET A 1 -12.52 -6.95 -28.58
C MET A 1 -11.03 -6.66 -28.70
N LYS A 2 -10.36 -6.81 -29.86
CA LYS A 2 -8.93 -6.48 -30.02
C LYS A 2 -8.59 -4.97 -30.07
N LYS A 3 -9.57 -4.08 -30.23
CA LYS A 3 -9.37 -2.61 -30.31
C LYS A 3 -9.57 -1.86 -28.97
N LEU A 4 -10.05 -2.54 -27.92
CA LEU A 4 -10.22 -1.93 -26.59
C LEU A 4 -8.92 -1.96 -25.77
N PHE A 5 -8.08 -2.97 -25.99
CA PHE A 5 -6.77 -3.10 -25.34
C PHE A 5 -5.74 -2.05 -25.79
N LEU A 6 -5.90 -1.49 -27.00
CA LEU A 6 -4.99 -0.47 -27.52
C LEU A 6 -5.20 0.90 -26.85
N PHE A 7 -6.39 1.16 -26.28
CA PHE A 7 -6.69 2.40 -25.56
C PHE A 7 -6.10 2.42 -24.14
N ALA A 8 -5.94 1.24 -23.52
CA ALA A 8 -5.30 1.11 -22.21
C ALA A 8 -3.78 1.37 -22.24
N PHE A 9 -3.13 1.15 -23.39
CA PHE A 9 -1.68 1.31 -23.52
C PHE A 9 -1.23 2.74 -23.86
N ILE A 10 -2.14 3.58 -24.38
CA ILE A 10 -1.84 4.98 -24.79
C ILE A 10 -2.01 5.97 -23.62
N LEU A 11 -2.68 5.58 -22.53
CA LEU A 11 -2.81 6.40 -21.32
C LEU A 11 -1.57 6.37 -20.40
N LEU A 12 -0.59 5.50 -20.67
CA LEU A 12 0.62 5.34 -19.86
C LEU A 12 1.78 6.27 -20.24
N SER A 13 1.63 7.11 -21.28
CA SER A 13 2.78 7.79 -21.88
C SER A 13 2.58 9.27 -22.16
N VAL A 14 1.98 10.06 -21.25
CA VAL A 14 2.19 11.51 -21.26
C VAL A 14 2.10 12.09 -19.84
N CYS A 15 3.19 12.69 -19.37
CA CYS A 15 3.28 13.96 -18.62
C CYS A 15 4.42 13.92 -17.60
N ALA A 16 5.36 14.83 -17.80
CA ALA A 16 6.40 15.21 -16.86
C ALA A 16 5.78 16.00 -15.71
N GLY A 17 5.93 15.48 -14.50
CA GLY A 17 5.71 16.16 -13.22
C GLY A 17 6.82 15.73 -12.29
N LYS A 18 7.55 16.69 -11.69
CA LYS A 18 8.79 16.47 -10.91
C LYS A 18 8.53 15.93 -9.49
N VAL A 19 7.57 15.03 -9.32
CA VAL A 19 7.36 14.26 -8.09
C VAL A 19 7.06 12.83 -8.51
N MET A 20 8.14 12.06 -8.74
CA MET A 20 8.11 10.63 -8.93
C MET A 20 8.76 10.03 -7.69
N ALA A 21 8.00 9.26 -6.93
CA ALA A 21 8.57 8.40 -5.90
C ALA A 21 8.32 6.97 -6.38
N GLN A 22 9.37 6.32 -6.87
CA GLN A 22 9.33 4.91 -7.23
C GLN A 22 10.37 4.19 -6.39
N ASN A 23 10.00 3.06 -5.82
CA ASN A 23 10.94 2.28 -5.03
C ASN A 23 10.65 0.78 -5.10
N ILE A 24 11.66 0.02 -4.75
CA ILE A 24 11.58 -1.43 -4.59
C ILE A 24 11.99 -1.74 -3.16
N GLN A 25 11.18 -2.52 -2.47
CA GLN A 25 11.38 -2.89 -1.08
C GLN A 25 11.57 -4.42 -0.98
N LEU A 26 12.39 -4.83 -0.03
CA LEU A 26 12.60 -6.23 0.36
C LEU A 26 12.34 -6.33 1.86
N HIS A 27 11.39 -7.17 2.24
CA HIS A 27 10.93 -7.35 3.61
C HIS A 27 11.25 -8.79 4.03
N TYR A 28 11.96 -8.94 5.15
CA TYR A 28 12.09 -10.20 5.85
C TYR A 28 11.04 -10.24 6.96
N ASP A 29 10.02 -11.05 6.76
CA ASP A 29 8.81 -11.12 7.57
C ASP A 29 9.01 -12.00 8.80
N LEU A 30 8.68 -11.49 9.99
CA LEU A 30 8.87 -12.22 11.25
C LEU A 30 7.61 -12.91 11.75
N GLY A 31 6.49 -12.85 11.02
CA GLY A 31 5.19 -13.36 11.45
C GLY A 31 5.22 -14.86 11.75
N ARG A 32 5.83 -15.66 10.87
CA ARG A 32 6.02 -17.10 11.09
C ARG A 32 6.84 -17.40 12.35
N ALA A 33 7.83 -16.56 12.68
CA ALA A 33 8.66 -16.73 13.87
C ALA A 33 7.89 -16.41 15.16
N LEU A 34 6.95 -15.47 15.10
CA LEU A 34 6.23 -14.94 16.26
C LEU A 34 4.92 -15.70 16.55
N TYR A 35 4.26 -16.23 15.53
CA TYR A 35 2.93 -16.82 15.64
C TYR A 35 2.91 -18.24 15.07
N LYS A 36 2.54 -19.21 15.93
CA LYS A 36 2.36 -20.62 15.50
C LYS A 36 1.26 -20.79 14.44
N SER A 37 0.25 -19.91 14.44
CA SER A 37 -0.83 -19.92 13.45
C SER A 37 -0.40 -19.44 12.06
N LEU A 38 0.85 -18.98 11.90
CA LEU A 38 1.41 -18.46 10.65
C LEU A 38 2.58 -19.32 10.16
N ASP A 39 2.59 -20.61 10.46
CA ASP A 39 3.64 -21.56 10.10
C ASP A 39 3.86 -21.72 8.59
N GLU A 40 2.85 -21.38 7.78
CA GLU A 40 2.92 -21.34 6.31
C GLU A 40 3.23 -19.93 5.74
N ARG A 41 3.26 -18.87 6.55
CA ARG A 41 3.51 -17.49 6.08
C ARG A 41 4.90 -17.36 5.45
N PRO A 42 5.05 -16.85 4.21
CA PRO A 42 6.34 -16.62 3.57
C PRO A 42 7.30 -15.75 4.40
N TRP A 43 8.60 -16.02 4.31
CA TRP A 43 9.64 -15.23 5.02
C TRP A 43 10.03 -13.95 4.30
N VAL A 44 9.78 -13.88 3.00
CA VAL A 44 10.30 -12.83 2.14
C VAL A 44 9.15 -12.30 1.30
N THR A 45 9.01 -10.98 1.33
CA THR A 45 8.11 -10.23 0.47
C THR A 45 8.92 -9.15 -0.24
N THR A 46 8.62 -8.90 -1.50
CA THR A 46 9.13 -7.70 -2.19
C THR A 46 7.98 -6.83 -2.63
N THR A 47 8.14 -5.53 -2.46
CA THR A 47 7.16 -4.52 -2.85
C THR A 47 7.73 -3.67 -3.98
N VAL A 48 6.96 -3.46 -5.03
CA VAL A 48 7.23 -2.40 -6.02
C VAL A 48 6.18 -1.32 -5.82
N GLU A 49 6.59 -0.12 -5.48
CA GLU A 49 5.69 1.00 -5.18
C GLU A 49 6.00 2.19 -6.10
N MET A 50 4.95 2.88 -6.55
CA MET A 50 5.08 4.14 -7.25
C MET A 50 3.98 5.13 -6.85
N PHE A 51 4.39 6.35 -6.51
CA PHE A 51 3.53 7.53 -6.49
C PHE A 51 3.97 8.50 -7.58
N LYS A 52 3.00 9.02 -8.34
CA LYS A 52 3.23 10.03 -9.37
C LYS A 52 2.08 11.03 -9.43
N ALA A 53 2.41 12.31 -9.24
CA ALA A 53 1.47 13.40 -9.47
C ALA A 53 1.51 13.92 -10.92
N ASP A 54 0.38 14.38 -11.43
CA ASP A 54 0.26 15.07 -12.71
C ASP A 54 -0.79 16.20 -12.68
N LYS A 55 -1.04 16.82 -13.83
CA LYS A 55 -1.94 17.98 -13.95
C LYS A 55 -3.40 17.70 -13.58
N TRP A 56 -3.80 16.44 -13.48
CA TRP A 56 -5.17 16.01 -13.24
C TRP A 56 -5.34 15.24 -11.93
N GLY A 57 -4.30 15.19 -11.09
CA GLY A 57 -4.32 14.51 -9.79
C GLY A 57 -3.07 13.67 -9.58
N SER A 58 -3.23 12.44 -9.10
CA SER A 58 -2.10 11.54 -8.81
C SER A 58 -2.47 10.08 -9.02
N THR A 59 -1.48 9.28 -9.38
CA THR A 59 -1.56 7.82 -9.42
C THR A 59 -0.66 7.25 -8.35
N TYR A 60 -1.19 6.29 -7.61
CA TYR A 60 -0.43 5.44 -6.71
C TYR A 60 -0.66 3.98 -7.10
N PHE A 61 0.37 3.15 -7.01
CA PHE A 61 0.19 1.72 -7.06
C PHE A 61 1.29 1.04 -6.25
N PHE A 62 0.99 -0.17 -5.79
CA PHE A 62 2.01 -1.09 -5.33
C PHE A 62 1.70 -2.53 -5.70
N VAL A 63 2.73 -3.35 -5.68
CA VAL A 63 2.66 -4.80 -5.87
C VAL A 63 3.50 -5.48 -4.82
N ASP A 64 2.89 -6.30 -3.99
CA ASP A 64 3.58 -7.21 -3.11
C ASP A 64 3.68 -8.58 -3.74
N MET A 65 4.84 -9.21 -3.59
CA MET A 65 5.10 -10.56 -4.05
C MET A 65 5.71 -11.35 -2.90
N ASP A 66 5.06 -12.45 -2.51
CA ASP A 66 5.52 -13.30 -1.42
C ASP A 66 6.27 -14.52 -1.94
N TYR A 67 7.41 -14.84 -1.33
CA TYR A 67 8.32 -15.88 -1.81
C TYR A 67 8.39 -17.09 -0.89
N THR A 68 8.27 -18.27 -1.50
CA THR A 68 8.57 -19.56 -0.89
C THR A 68 9.83 -20.16 -1.51
N ASP A 69 10.25 -21.32 -1.01
CA ASP A 69 11.30 -22.15 -1.62
C ASP A 69 10.98 -22.57 -3.07
N LYS A 70 9.70 -22.51 -3.47
CA LYS A 70 9.22 -22.80 -4.83
C LYS A 70 9.14 -21.57 -5.74
N GLY A 71 9.47 -20.37 -5.25
CA GLY A 71 9.40 -19.11 -5.99
C GLY A 71 8.26 -18.20 -5.51
N VAL A 72 7.80 -17.28 -6.38
CA VAL A 72 6.69 -16.36 -6.10
C VAL A 72 5.41 -17.18 -5.90
N SER A 73 4.87 -17.10 -4.69
CA SER A 73 3.73 -17.90 -4.23
C SER A 73 2.41 -17.13 -4.24
N SER A 74 2.47 -15.81 -4.03
CA SER A 74 1.33 -14.90 -4.06
C SER A 74 1.75 -13.55 -4.61
N ALA A 75 0.78 -12.80 -5.13
CA ALA A 75 0.96 -11.41 -5.47
C ALA A 75 -0.32 -10.62 -5.17
N TYR A 76 -0.19 -9.51 -4.45
CA TYR A 76 -1.23 -8.52 -4.23
C TYR A 76 -0.89 -7.26 -5.03
N TRP A 77 -1.90 -6.64 -5.63
CA TRP A 77 -1.78 -5.44 -6.43
C TRP A 77 -2.85 -4.46 -5.99
N GLU A 78 -2.43 -3.21 -5.80
CA GLU A 78 -3.31 -2.06 -5.65
C GLU A 78 -2.93 -0.97 -6.64
N ILE A 79 -3.93 -0.37 -7.29
CA ILE A 79 -3.76 0.84 -8.08
C ILE A 79 -4.88 1.82 -7.79
N SER A 80 -4.52 3.04 -7.44
CA SER A 80 -5.44 4.12 -7.20
C SER A 80 -5.12 5.35 -8.04
N ARG A 81 -6.19 6.09 -8.35
CA ARG A 81 -6.14 7.35 -9.08
C ARG A 81 -6.98 8.39 -8.35
N GLU A 82 -6.29 9.45 -7.99
CA GLU A 82 -6.92 10.70 -7.59
C GLU A 82 -7.17 11.57 -8.83
N LEU A 83 -8.40 12.04 -8.97
CA LEU A 83 -8.86 12.93 -10.03
C LEU A 83 -9.21 14.28 -9.42
N LYS A 84 -8.54 15.33 -9.89
CA LYS A 84 -8.73 16.70 -9.40
C LYS A 84 -8.75 17.69 -10.57
N PHE A 85 -9.96 18.03 -11.00
CA PHE A 85 -10.21 19.00 -12.07
C PHE A 85 -10.70 20.36 -11.55
N TRP A 86 -10.72 20.53 -10.23
CA TRP A 86 -11.29 21.68 -9.53
C TRP A 86 -10.37 22.18 -8.42
N LYS A 87 -10.71 23.35 -7.85
CA LYS A 87 -9.91 24.02 -6.83
C LYS A 87 -10.22 23.60 -5.39
N ALA A 88 -11.36 22.96 -5.15
CA ALA A 88 -11.72 22.46 -3.81
C ALA A 88 -10.66 21.48 -3.26
N PRO A 89 -10.51 21.37 -1.93
CA PRO A 89 -9.40 20.63 -1.32
C PRO A 89 -9.52 19.10 -1.41
N VAL A 90 -10.63 18.58 -1.95
CA VAL A 90 -10.91 17.16 -2.09
C VAL A 90 -10.65 16.71 -3.53
N SER A 91 -10.25 15.46 -3.73
CA SER A 91 -10.12 14.77 -5.01
C SER A 91 -11.16 13.65 -5.10
N ALA A 92 -11.54 13.27 -6.32
CA ALA A 92 -12.28 12.02 -6.53
C ALA A 92 -11.30 10.86 -6.61
N HIS A 93 -11.53 9.83 -5.80
CA HIS A 93 -10.70 8.65 -5.71
C HIS A 93 -11.35 7.49 -6.44
N VAL A 94 -10.55 6.75 -7.22
CA VAL A 94 -10.92 5.45 -7.78
C VAL A 94 -9.77 4.47 -7.61
N GLU A 95 -10.07 3.25 -7.20
CA GLU A 95 -9.06 2.26 -6.86
C GLU A 95 -9.50 0.84 -7.20
N TYR A 96 -8.52 0.01 -7.52
CA TYR A 96 -8.66 -1.41 -7.75
C TYR A 96 -7.61 -2.18 -6.96
N ASN A 97 -8.09 -3.16 -6.20
CA ASN A 97 -7.27 -4.06 -5.40
C ASN A 97 -7.57 -5.48 -5.88
N GLY A 98 -6.54 -6.29 -6.03
CA GLY A 98 -6.70 -7.66 -6.45
C GLY A 98 -5.38 -8.41 -6.42
N GLY A 99 -5.39 -9.67 -6.82
CA GLY A 99 -4.20 -10.48 -6.75
C GLY A 99 -4.39 -11.88 -7.27
N LEU A 100 -3.40 -12.72 -6.98
CA LEU A 100 -3.45 -14.14 -7.29
C LEU A 100 -4.08 -14.94 -6.15
N ASN A 101 -4.44 -16.19 -6.45
CA ASN A 101 -4.95 -17.16 -5.48
C ASN A 101 -6.31 -16.77 -4.86
N TYR A 102 -6.34 -16.52 -3.56
CA TYR A 102 -7.53 -16.32 -2.73
C TYR A 102 -7.96 -14.84 -2.63
N ILE A 103 -7.25 -13.93 -3.29
CA ILE A 103 -7.51 -12.49 -3.21
C ILE A 103 -8.69 -12.13 -4.12
N ASN A 104 -9.79 -11.71 -3.51
CA ASN A 104 -10.94 -11.18 -4.25
C ASN A 104 -10.63 -9.81 -4.84
N ASN A 105 -11.20 -9.53 -6.02
CA ASN A 105 -11.13 -8.21 -6.62
C ASN A 105 -11.99 -7.23 -5.80
N ALA A 106 -11.42 -6.10 -5.40
CA ALA A 106 -12.14 -4.99 -4.81
C ALA A 106 -12.04 -3.74 -5.69
N PHE A 107 -13.14 -3.00 -5.78
CA PHE A 107 -13.22 -1.74 -6.50
C PHE A 107 -13.68 -0.67 -5.53
N LEU A 108 -12.89 0.38 -5.39
CA LEU A 108 -13.14 1.46 -4.46
C LEU A 108 -13.37 2.76 -5.20
N GLY A 109 -14.26 3.58 -4.65
CA GLY A 109 -14.58 4.89 -5.20
C GLY A 109 -15.07 5.83 -4.11
N GLY A 110 -14.59 7.07 -4.11
CA GLY A 110 -14.98 8.01 -3.08
C GLY A 110 -14.24 9.34 -3.16
N ALA A 111 -14.01 9.92 -1.98
CA ALA A 111 -13.42 11.23 -1.84
C ALA A 111 -12.15 11.16 -0.99
N THR A 112 -11.10 11.84 -1.46
CA THR A 112 -9.83 11.96 -0.74
C THR A 112 -9.54 13.42 -0.43
N TYR A 113 -9.17 13.70 0.82
CA TYR A 113 -8.51 14.95 1.20
C TYR A 113 -7.02 14.67 1.40
N SER A 114 -6.17 15.44 0.75
CA SER A 114 -4.72 15.35 0.90
C SER A 114 -4.13 16.71 1.26
N TRP A 115 -3.20 16.70 2.20
CA TRP A 115 -2.44 17.87 2.60
C TRP A 115 -0.96 17.54 2.65
N ASN A 116 -0.13 18.52 2.30
CA ASN A 116 1.31 18.44 2.44
C ASN A 116 1.87 19.78 2.92
N SER A 117 2.99 19.73 3.64
CA SER A 117 3.81 20.91 3.89
C SER A 117 4.39 21.45 2.58
N SER A 118 4.81 22.72 2.58
CA SER A 118 5.36 23.39 1.39
C SER A 118 6.61 22.71 0.82
N ASP A 119 7.36 22.02 1.68
CA ASP A 119 8.57 21.26 1.35
C ASP A 119 8.33 19.75 1.20
N PHE A 120 7.06 19.30 1.28
CA PHE A 120 6.66 17.88 1.24
C PHE A 120 7.32 16.99 2.31
N SER A 121 7.92 17.58 3.35
CA SER A 121 8.45 16.82 4.48
C SER A 121 7.35 16.17 5.33
N LYS A 122 6.12 16.69 5.25
CA LYS A 122 4.94 16.14 5.91
C LYS A 122 3.83 16.01 4.89
N VAL A 123 3.25 14.83 4.78
CA VAL A 123 2.10 14.53 3.93
C VAL A 123 1.11 13.74 4.76
N PHE A 124 -0.18 14.06 4.64
CA PHE A 124 -1.23 13.19 5.14
C PHE A 124 -2.42 13.16 4.18
N GLY A 125 -3.09 12.03 4.13
CA GLY A 125 -4.31 11.80 3.36
C GLY A 125 -5.39 11.18 4.22
N VAL A 126 -6.64 11.53 3.94
CA VAL A 126 -7.82 10.85 4.49
C VAL A 126 -8.78 10.56 3.35
N GLN A 127 -9.27 9.34 3.28
CA GLN A 127 -10.16 8.87 2.23
C GLN A 127 -11.42 8.28 2.85
N VAL A 128 -12.56 8.58 2.22
CA VAL A 128 -13.86 8.00 2.56
C VAL A 128 -14.41 7.34 1.31
N LEU A 129 -14.46 6.01 1.33
CA LEU A 129 -14.63 5.20 0.14
C LEU A 129 -15.84 4.28 0.27
N TYR A 130 -16.58 4.15 -0.82
CA TYR A 130 -17.40 2.99 -1.07
C TYR A 130 -16.50 1.87 -1.61
N LYS A 131 -16.63 0.66 -1.06
CA LYS A 131 -15.84 -0.52 -1.41
C LYS A 131 -16.75 -1.63 -1.91
N TYR A 132 -16.56 -2.06 -3.15
CA TYR A 132 -17.24 -3.21 -3.73
C TYR A 132 -16.29 -4.40 -3.79
N ILE A 133 -16.56 -5.45 -3.02
CA ILE A 133 -15.76 -6.69 -2.98
C ILE A 133 -16.45 -7.75 -3.83
N GLN A 134 -15.87 -8.05 -4.98
CA GLN A 134 -16.44 -9.01 -5.92
C GLN A 134 -16.49 -10.40 -5.27
N LYS A 135 -17.61 -11.12 -5.46
CA LYS A 135 -17.87 -12.48 -4.94
C LYS A 135 -18.04 -12.61 -3.42
N ASN A 136 -17.92 -11.54 -2.65
CA ASN A 136 -18.31 -11.56 -1.24
C ASN A 136 -19.84 -11.68 -1.09
N GLU A 137 -20.32 -12.38 -0.06
CA GLU A 137 -21.76 -12.54 0.24
C GLU A 137 -22.47 -11.19 0.45
N LYS A 138 -21.77 -10.23 1.08
CA LYS A 138 -22.20 -8.84 1.25
C LYS A 138 -21.20 -7.94 0.52
N PRO A 139 -21.33 -7.78 -0.81
CA PRO A 139 -20.28 -7.17 -1.63
C PRO A 139 -20.19 -5.64 -1.49
N HIS A 140 -21.23 -4.97 -0.96
CA HIS A 140 -21.30 -3.52 -0.83
C HIS A 140 -20.88 -3.06 0.57
N ASN A 141 -19.75 -2.37 0.65
CA ASN A 141 -19.08 -1.99 1.89
C ASN A 141 -18.58 -0.54 1.87
N PHE A 142 -17.99 -0.10 2.98
CA PHE A 142 -17.27 1.17 3.09
C PHE A 142 -15.82 0.91 3.52
N GLN A 143 -14.92 1.84 3.21
CA GLN A 143 -13.56 1.89 3.74
C GLN A 143 -13.20 3.33 4.12
N LEU A 144 -12.53 3.47 5.26
CA LEU A 144 -11.85 4.68 5.70
C LEU A 144 -10.36 4.42 5.66
N THR A 145 -9.62 5.29 4.95
CA THR A 145 -8.17 5.16 4.78
C THR A 145 -7.47 6.42 5.25
N GLY A 146 -6.45 6.26 6.09
CA GLY A 146 -5.52 7.32 6.46
C GLY A 146 -4.14 7.00 5.91
N THR A 147 -3.46 7.97 5.31
CA THR A 147 -2.07 7.81 4.84
C THR A 147 -1.19 8.92 5.40
N TRP A 148 0.09 8.64 5.61
CA TRP A 148 1.04 9.64 6.07
C TRP A 148 2.46 9.41 5.54
N THR A 149 3.20 10.51 5.44
CA THR A 149 4.65 10.53 5.25
C THR A 149 5.24 11.66 6.07
N LEU A 150 6.26 11.35 6.87
CA LEU A 150 7.02 12.29 7.68
C LEU A 150 8.52 12.08 7.44
N ASN A 151 9.14 12.98 6.69
CA ASN A 151 10.58 13.07 6.51
C ASN A 151 11.15 14.05 7.55
N PHE A 152 12.11 13.61 8.36
CA PHE A 152 12.64 14.41 9.45
C PHE A 152 14.16 14.25 9.61
N CYS A 153 14.76 15.09 10.46
CA CYS A 153 16.22 15.16 10.65
C CYS A 153 17.00 15.38 9.34
N LYS A 154 16.55 16.31 8.50
CA LYS A 154 17.10 16.56 7.15
C LYS A 154 17.01 15.31 6.26
N GLU A 155 15.83 14.71 6.22
CA GLU A 155 15.50 13.50 5.45
C GLU A 155 16.30 12.25 5.84
N LYS A 156 17.05 12.25 6.94
CA LYS A 156 17.76 11.04 7.41
C LYS A 156 16.80 9.92 7.78
N PHE A 157 15.60 10.29 8.20
CA PHE A 157 14.58 9.35 8.63
C PHE A 157 13.26 9.66 7.91
N THR A 158 12.55 8.60 7.55
CA THR A 158 11.20 8.66 7.01
C THR A 158 10.30 7.76 7.84
N PHE A 159 9.18 8.30 8.32
CA PHE A 159 8.08 7.54 8.90
C PHE A 159 6.86 7.68 7.99
N SER A 160 6.41 6.59 7.39
CA SER A 160 5.31 6.58 6.42
C SER A 160 4.38 5.40 6.69
N GLY A 161 3.26 5.33 5.99
CA GLY A 161 2.36 4.18 6.06
C GLY A 161 0.91 4.56 5.85
N PHE A 162 0.05 3.59 6.09
CA PHE A 162 -1.39 3.74 5.98
C PHE A 162 -2.12 3.04 7.13
N ALA A 163 -3.40 3.37 7.29
CA ALA A 163 -4.33 2.69 8.17
C ALA A 163 -5.69 2.61 7.48
N ASP A 164 -6.18 1.40 7.27
CA ASP A 164 -7.46 1.10 6.65
C ASP A 164 -8.40 0.47 7.67
N PHE A 165 -9.63 0.95 7.66
CA PHE A 165 -10.75 0.36 8.38
C PHE A 165 -11.91 0.19 7.41
N TRP A 166 -12.35 -1.05 7.21
CA TRP A 166 -13.47 -1.33 6.31
C TRP A 166 -14.43 -2.35 6.88
N ARG A 167 -15.63 -2.34 6.31
CA ARG A 167 -16.60 -3.40 6.54
C ARG A 167 -16.34 -4.53 5.55
N GLU A 168 -16.31 -5.75 6.03
CA GLU A 168 -16.27 -6.95 5.18
C GLU A 168 -16.81 -8.13 5.97
N LYS A 169 -17.92 -8.68 5.49
CA LYS A 169 -18.42 -9.95 6.04
C LYS A 169 -17.51 -11.07 5.56
N HIS A 170 -16.86 -11.76 6.49
CA HIS A 170 -16.03 -12.93 6.19
C HIS A 170 -16.02 -13.90 7.38
N THR A 171 -15.45 -15.07 7.15
CA THR A 171 -15.31 -16.13 8.15
C THR A 171 -13.85 -16.55 8.20
N ASP A 172 -13.27 -16.60 9.40
CA ASP A 172 -11.87 -17.00 9.59
C ASP A 172 -11.67 -18.52 9.48
N VAL A 173 -10.42 -18.99 9.59
CA VAL A 173 -10.09 -20.43 9.53
C VAL A 173 -10.76 -21.28 10.63
N ASP A 174 -11.10 -20.67 11.76
CA ASP A 174 -11.72 -21.34 12.91
C ASP A 174 -13.26 -21.31 12.85
N GLY A 175 -13.83 -20.66 11.83
CA GLY A 175 -15.27 -20.56 11.61
C GLY A 175 -15.95 -19.38 12.32
N ASN A 176 -15.20 -18.44 12.90
CA ASN A 176 -15.80 -17.24 13.49
C ASN A 176 -16.17 -16.23 12.40
N ASN A 177 -17.31 -15.57 12.58
CA ASN A 177 -17.80 -14.56 11.65
C ASN A 177 -17.33 -13.18 12.07
N HIS A 178 -16.83 -12.43 11.10
CA HIS A 178 -16.34 -11.07 11.24
C HIS A 178 -17.09 -10.15 10.28
N ASP A 179 -17.25 -8.88 10.65
CA ASP A 179 -17.93 -7.87 9.83
C ASP A 179 -17.03 -6.64 9.55
N PHE A 180 -15.91 -6.53 10.23
CA PHE A 180 -15.00 -5.39 10.13
C PHE A 180 -13.56 -5.87 10.11
N VAL A 181 -12.72 -5.09 9.44
CA VAL A 181 -11.30 -5.35 9.34
C VAL A 181 -10.55 -4.06 9.57
N PHE A 182 -9.43 -4.18 10.28
CA PHE A 182 -8.45 -3.10 10.40
C PHE A 182 -7.09 -3.62 9.95
N ILE A 183 -6.39 -2.83 9.15
CA ILE A 183 -4.97 -3.05 8.86
C ILE A 183 -4.23 -1.72 8.84
N SER A 184 -2.98 -1.73 9.29
CA SER A 184 -2.07 -0.60 9.18
C SER A 184 -0.66 -1.12 9.04
N GLU A 185 0.10 -0.53 8.12
CA GLU A 185 1.51 -0.88 7.91
C GLU A 185 2.38 0.39 8.02
N PRO A 186 2.62 0.89 9.25
CA PRO A 186 3.60 1.95 9.43
C PRO A 186 4.99 1.43 9.11
N GLN A 187 5.73 2.20 8.33
CA GLN A 187 7.10 1.95 7.94
C GLN A 187 8.04 3.01 8.52
N PHE A 188 9.22 2.58 8.93
CA PHE A 188 10.30 3.45 9.38
C PHE A 188 11.58 3.18 8.59
N TRP A 189 12.15 4.22 8.01
CA TRP A 189 13.32 4.15 7.14
C TRP A 189 14.46 5.02 7.62
N VAL A 190 15.67 4.49 7.54
CA VAL A 190 16.94 5.21 7.66
C VAL A 190 17.54 5.38 6.27
N ASN A 191 17.54 6.60 5.76
CA ASN A 191 17.96 6.93 4.39
C ASN A 191 19.48 7.12 4.34
N LEU A 192 20.22 6.11 3.86
CA LEU A 192 21.67 6.06 4.05
C LEU A 192 22.42 7.19 3.34
N ASN A 193 21.99 7.57 2.12
CA ASN A 193 22.60 8.67 1.36
C ASN A 193 22.52 10.06 2.03
N LYS A 194 21.74 10.21 3.11
CA LYS A 194 21.64 11.49 3.86
C LYS A 194 22.70 11.63 4.95
N PHE A 195 23.57 10.64 5.13
CA PHE A 195 24.68 10.68 6.09
C PHE A 195 26.01 11.08 5.42
N LYS A 196 26.81 11.92 6.11
CA LYS A 196 28.01 12.59 5.56
C LYS A 196 29.05 11.66 4.92
N HIS A 197 29.15 10.42 5.38
CA HIS A 197 30.16 9.46 4.95
C HIS A 197 29.62 8.33 4.06
N VAL A 198 28.37 8.46 3.61
CA VAL A 198 27.75 7.54 2.65
C VAL A 198 27.72 8.21 1.28
N ASN A 199 27.91 7.42 0.22
CA ASN A 199 27.77 7.93 -1.14
C ASN A 199 26.36 8.48 -1.35
N LYS A 200 26.25 9.74 -1.81
CA LYS A 200 24.98 10.41 -2.09
C LYS A 200 24.13 9.69 -3.16
N ASP A 201 24.78 8.92 -4.04
CA ASP A 201 24.13 8.16 -5.12
C ASP A 201 23.65 6.77 -4.64
N LEU A 202 23.96 6.38 -3.39
CA LEU A 202 23.45 5.15 -2.79
C LEU A 202 22.02 5.35 -2.27
N ASN A 203 21.02 5.23 -3.15
CA ASN A 203 19.59 5.38 -2.81
C ASN A 203 19.01 4.22 -1.97
N LEU A 204 19.85 3.59 -1.15
CA LEU A 204 19.47 2.53 -0.23
C LEU A 204 18.99 3.11 1.10
N SER A 205 17.88 2.59 1.59
CA SER A 205 17.39 2.79 2.94
C SER A 205 17.25 1.44 3.62
N VAL A 206 17.49 1.42 4.94
CA VAL A 206 17.25 0.24 5.78
C VAL A 206 16.19 0.60 6.82
N GLY A 207 15.35 -0.35 7.18
CA GLY A 207 14.16 -0.03 7.95
C GLY A 207 13.37 -1.23 8.44
N THR A 208 12.12 -0.96 8.76
CA THR A 208 11.15 -1.91 9.26
C THR A 208 9.76 -1.45 8.85
N GLU A 209 8.86 -2.40 8.72
CA GLU A 209 7.42 -2.21 8.63
C GLU A 209 6.75 -2.98 9.76
N TRP A 210 5.62 -2.49 10.23
CA TRP A 210 4.82 -3.15 11.24
C TRP A 210 3.42 -3.42 10.70
N GLU A 211 3.14 -4.65 10.24
CA GLU A 211 1.78 -5.05 9.88
C GLU A 211 0.96 -5.21 11.18
N LEU A 212 0.09 -4.24 11.43
CA LEU A 212 -0.92 -4.23 12.49
C LEU A 212 -2.22 -4.65 11.86
N SER A 213 -2.86 -5.71 12.33
CA SER A 213 -4.16 -6.11 11.77
C SER A 213 -5.11 -6.64 12.83
N THR A 214 -6.41 -6.53 12.56
CA THR A 214 -7.49 -7.14 13.35
C THR A 214 -8.49 -7.74 12.40
N ASP A 215 -8.78 -9.04 12.59
CA ASP A 215 -9.75 -9.80 11.79
C ASP A 215 -9.47 -9.67 10.28
N PHE A 216 -8.20 -9.78 9.88
CA PHE A 216 -7.74 -9.64 8.49
C PHE A 216 -7.44 -10.99 7.85
N ALA A 217 -7.86 -11.14 6.59
CA ALA A 217 -7.79 -12.39 5.84
C ALA A 217 -8.47 -13.51 6.64
N ASP A 218 -7.80 -14.66 6.78
CA ASP A 218 -8.37 -15.80 7.49
C ASP A 218 -8.02 -15.81 8.99
N ARG A 219 -7.60 -14.66 9.57
CA ARG A 219 -7.12 -14.56 10.95
C ARG A 219 -8.16 -13.97 11.90
N ASN A 220 -8.15 -14.44 13.14
CA ASN A 220 -8.99 -13.94 14.24
C ASN A 220 -8.18 -13.08 15.22
N GLY A 221 -8.68 -11.89 15.54
CA GLY A 221 -8.10 -11.01 16.55
C GLY A 221 -6.89 -10.21 16.04
N PHE A 222 -6.15 -9.64 16.99
CA PHE A 222 -5.08 -8.69 16.71
C PHE A 222 -3.72 -9.36 16.45
N TYR A 223 -3.05 -8.92 15.38
CA TYR A 223 -1.69 -9.33 15.03
C TYR A 223 -0.76 -8.12 14.89
N PHE A 224 0.49 -8.31 15.32
CA PHE A 224 1.60 -7.37 15.14
C PHE A 224 2.76 -8.13 14.48
N ILE A 225 3.00 -7.88 13.20
CA ILE A 225 4.00 -8.59 12.41
C ILE A 225 5.05 -7.59 11.91
N PRO A 226 6.22 -7.50 12.58
CA PRO A 226 7.31 -6.66 12.13
C PRO A 226 8.09 -7.30 10.97
N THR A 227 8.69 -6.46 10.13
CA THR A 227 9.66 -6.87 9.12
C THR A 227 11.03 -6.24 9.35
N LEU A 228 12.09 -6.89 8.88
CA LEU A 228 13.36 -6.21 8.61
C LEU A 228 13.41 -5.88 7.13
N ALA A 229 13.59 -4.60 6.79
CA ALA A 229 13.38 -4.15 5.43
C ALA A 229 14.55 -3.36 4.84
N MET A 230 14.70 -3.48 3.52
CA MET A 230 15.56 -2.63 2.70
C MET A 230 14.75 -2.02 1.57
N LYS A 231 15.01 -0.76 1.24
CA LYS A 231 14.33 -0.04 0.17
C LYS A 231 15.32 0.66 -0.74
N TRP A 232 15.18 0.44 -2.04
CA TRP A 232 15.93 1.13 -3.07
C TRP A 232 15.04 2.14 -3.79
N SER A 233 15.38 3.43 -3.73
CA SER A 233 14.63 4.50 -4.41
C SER A 233 15.20 4.77 -5.81
N LEU A 234 14.33 4.87 -6.80
CA LEU A 234 14.65 5.05 -8.23
C LEU A 234 14.56 6.52 -8.67
#